data_AF-Q9NST3-F1
#
_entry.id   AF-Q9NST3-F1
#
_cell.length_a   1.000
_cell.length_b   1.000
_cell.length_c   1.000
_cell.angle_alpha   90.00
_cell.angle_beta   90.00
_cell.angle_gamma   90.00
#
_symmetry.space_group_name_H-M   'P 1'
#
loop_
_entity.id
_entity.type
_entity.pdbx_description
1 polymer ?
#
loop_
_entity_poly.entity_id
_entity_poly.type
_entity_poly.pdbx_seq_one_letter_code
_entity_poly.pdbx_strand_id
1 'polypeptide(L)'
;LPLKRTCSPFTEEFEPLPSKQAKEGDLQRVLLYVRRETEEVFDALMLKTPDLKGLRNAISEKYGFPEENIYKVYKKCKRGILVNMDNNIIQHYSNHVAFLLDMGELDGKIQIILKEL
;
A
#
# COMPACT_ATOMS: atom_id res chain seq x y z
N LEU A 1 -65.60 -21.95 -15.73
CA LEU A 1 -64.14 -21.96 -15.46
C LEU A 1 -63.71 -20.58 -14.97
N PRO A 2 -63.34 -20.46 -13.68
CA PRO A 2 -62.25 -19.56 -13.31
C PRO A 2 -61.22 -20.34 -12.46
N LEU A 3 -59.97 -20.41 -12.93
CA LEU A 3 -58.89 -21.02 -12.15
C LEU A 3 -58.49 -20.06 -11.02
N LYS A 4 -58.77 -20.46 -9.77
CA LYS A 4 -58.16 -19.87 -8.58
C LYS A 4 -56.66 -20.17 -8.60
N ARG A 5 -55.83 -19.12 -8.66
CA ARG A 5 -54.39 -19.22 -8.43
C ARG A 5 -54.15 -19.18 -6.92
N THR A 6 -53.76 -20.31 -6.35
CA THR A 6 -53.28 -20.41 -4.97
C THR A 6 -51.87 -19.83 -4.92
N CYS A 7 -51.67 -18.75 -4.18
CA CYS A 7 -50.34 -18.23 -3.87
C CYS A 7 -49.70 -19.14 -2.82
N SER A 8 -48.60 -19.83 -3.16
CA SER A 8 -47.72 -20.39 -2.13
C SER A 8 -46.87 -19.26 -1.55
N PRO A 9 -46.73 -19.14 -0.22
CA PRO A 9 -45.68 -18.30 0.32
C PRO A 9 -44.35 -18.97 -0.03
N PHE A 10 -43.56 -18.33 -0.87
CA PHE A 10 -42.14 -18.66 -0.99
C PHE A 10 -41.52 -18.35 0.37
N THR A 11 -41.16 -19.40 1.11
CA THR A 11 -40.27 -19.27 2.26
C THR A 11 -38.93 -18.85 1.67
N GLU A 12 -38.67 -17.54 1.67
CA GLU A 12 -37.36 -16.97 1.37
C GLU A 12 -36.46 -17.33 2.56
N GLU A 13 -35.90 -18.55 2.54
CA GLU A 13 -34.71 -18.87 3.34
C GLU A 13 -33.60 -17.95 2.83
N PHE A 14 -33.49 -16.78 3.47
CA PHE A 14 -32.29 -15.97 3.43
C PHE A 14 -31.17 -16.82 4.01
N GLU A 15 -30.49 -17.59 3.16
CA GLU A 15 -29.18 -18.09 3.51
C GLU A 15 -28.31 -16.86 3.83
N PRO A 16 -27.75 -16.77 5.05
CA PRO A 16 -26.83 -15.68 5.34
C PRO A 16 -25.67 -15.81 4.35
N LEU A 17 -25.56 -14.84 3.44
CA LEU A 17 -24.38 -14.62 2.61
C LEU A 17 -23.16 -14.92 3.48
N PRO A 18 -22.21 -15.77 3.04
CA PRO A 18 -21.08 -16.14 3.87
C PRO A 18 -20.46 -14.84 4.35
N SER A 19 -20.61 -14.59 5.65
CA SER A 19 -19.99 -13.45 6.32
C SER A 19 -18.58 -13.44 5.80
N LYS A 20 -18.18 -12.36 5.11
CA LYS A 20 -16.77 -12.15 4.77
C LYS A 20 -16.05 -12.31 6.10
N GLN A 21 -15.50 -13.50 6.30
CA GLN A 21 -14.59 -13.77 7.39
C GLN A 21 -13.49 -12.79 7.06
N ALA A 22 -13.45 -11.67 7.77
CA ALA A 22 -12.25 -10.90 7.93
C ALA A 22 -11.28 -11.92 8.54
N LYS A 23 -10.60 -12.66 7.64
CA LYS A 23 -9.53 -13.55 8.02
C LYS A 23 -8.63 -12.69 8.86
N GLU A 24 -8.23 -13.24 9.98
CA GLU A 24 -7.39 -12.72 11.06
C GLU A 24 -6.04 -12.09 10.63
N GLY A 25 -5.84 -11.88 9.32
CA GLY A 25 -4.74 -11.19 8.67
C GLY A 25 -5.19 -9.97 7.85
N ASP A 26 -6.06 -9.11 8.38
CA ASP A 26 -5.95 -7.65 8.14
C ASP A 26 -4.67 -7.14 8.82
N LEU A 27 -3.53 -7.74 8.43
CA LEU A 27 -2.21 -7.16 8.63
C LEU A 27 -2.32 -5.73 8.10
N GLN A 28 -2.00 -4.74 8.93
CA GLN A 28 -2.08 -3.30 8.61
C GLN A 28 -1.32 -3.01 7.31
N ARG A 29 -1.97 -3.20 6.16
CA ARG A 29 -1.41 -2.85 4.86
C ARG A 29 -1.51 -1.35 4.73
N VAL A 30 -0.47 -0.75 4.16
CA VAL A 30 -0.41 0.69 3.93
C VAL A 30 -0.26 0.91 2.43
N LEU A 31 -1.20 1.61 1.82
CA LEU A 31 -1.08 2.08 0.45
C LEU A 31 -0.43 3.46 0.46
N LEU A 32 0.70 3.60 -0.20
CA LEU A 32 1.37 4.89 -0.42
C LEU A 32 1.20 5.30 -1.88
N TYR A 33 1.20 6.61 -2.11
CA TYR A 33 1.28 7.18 -3.45
C TYR A 33 2.66 7.79 -3.66
N VAL A 34 3.34 7.42 -4.73
CA VAL A 34 4.67 7.96 -5.05
C VAL A 34 4.74 8.41 -6.48
N ARG A 35 5.51 9.46 -6.75
CA ARG A 35 5.91 9.81 -8.12
C ARG A 35 7.29 10.44 -8.11
N ARG A 36 8.03 10.31 -9.19
CA ARG A 36 9.24 11.12 -9.41
C ARG A 36 8.83 12.55 -9.74
N GLU A 37 9.77 13.48 -9.55
CA GLU A 37 9.53 14.90 -9.84
C GLU A 37 9.16 15.14 -11.31
N THR A 38 9.72 14.33 -12.21
CA THR A 38 9.47 14.35 -13.66
C THR A 38 8.17 13.67 -14.09
N GLU A 39 7.44 13.02 -13.18
CA GLU A 39 6.21 12.28 -13.47
C GLU A 39 4.99 13.10 -13.03
N GLU A 40 3.91 13.11 -13.81
CA GLU A 40 2.68 13.83 -13.47
C GLU A 40 1.69 13.00 -12.65
N VAL A 41 1.80 11.68 -12.73
CA VAL A 41 0.90 10.72 -12.10
C VAL A 41 1.58 10.04 -10.92
N PHE A 42 0.79 9.70 -9.90
CA PHE A 42 1.25 8.89 -8.78
C PHE A 42 1.03 7.41 -9.04
N ASP A 43 2.04 6.63 -8.68
CA ASP A 43 1.99 5.19 -8.58
C ASP A 43 1.57 4.75 -7.18
N ALA A 44 0.79 3.68 -7.14
CA ALA A 44 0.41 2.98 -5.93
C ALA A 44 1.54 2.03 -5.45
N LEU A 45 2.00 2.20 -4.22
CA LEU A 45 2.86 1.24 -3.52
C LEU A 45 2.10 0.61 -2.36
N MET A 46 1.72 -0.66 -2.50
CA MET A 46 1.08 -1.42 -1.43
C MET A 46 2.14 -2.09 -0.56
N LEU A 47 2.27 -1.63 0.68
CA LEU A 47 3.10 -2.27 1.68
C LEU A 47 2.32 -3.45 2.29
N LYS A 48 2.72 -4.67 1.93
CA LYS A 48 2.15 -5.92 2.48
C LYS A 48 2.35 -6.01 3.99
N THR A 49 3.47 -5.46 4.47
CA THR A 49 3.83 -5.28 5.87
C THR A 49 4.25 -3.82 6.08
N PRO A 50 3.79 -3.14 7.16
CA PRO A 50 4.12 -1.75 7.43
C PRO A 50 5.49 -1.64 8.10
N ASP A 51 6.54 -2.16 7.46
CA ASP A 51 7.92 -2.15 7.95
C ASP A 51 8.90 -1.77 6.82
N LEU A 52 10.19 -1.60 7.17
CA LEU A 52 11.21 -1.16 6.22
C LEU A 52 11.42 -2.16 5.09
N LYS A 53 11.31 -3.45 5.40
CA LYS A 53 11.39 -4.52 4.40
C LYS A 53 10.21 -4.46 3.43
N GLY A 54 8.98 -4.27 3.93
CA GLY A 54 7.78 -4.12 3.12
C GLY A 54 7.87 -2.93 2.17
N LEU A 55 8.39 -1.79 2.64
CA LEU A 55 8.63 -0.62 1.80
C LEU A 55 9.66 -0.89 0.70
N ARG A 56 10.80 -1.52 1.05
CA ARG A 56 11.84 -1.88 0.08
C ARG A 56 11.31 -2.85 -0.98
N ASN A 57 10.59 -3.89 -0.57
CA ASN A 57 9.97 -4.84 -1.47
C ASN A 57 8.99 -4.16 -2.44
N ALA A 58 8.12 -3.27 -1.94
CA ALA A 58 7.16 -2.58 -2.80
C ALA A 58 7.86 -1.69 -3.85
N ILE A 59 8.93 -1.00 -3.46
CA ILE A 59 9.75 -0.18 -4.36
C ILE A 59 10.49 -1.06 -5.38
N SER A 60 11.12 -2.14 -4.92
CA SER A 60 11.83 -3.12 -5.76
C SER A 60 10.90 -3.72 -6.81
N GLU A 61 9.72 -4.19 -6.40
CA GLU A 61 8.68 -4.72 -7.31
C GLU A 61 8.25 -3.67 -8.35
N LYS A 62 8.10 -2.41 -7.93
CA LYS A 62 7.63 -1.33 -8.81
C LYS A 62 8.66 -0.90 -9.87
N TYR A 63 9.93 -0.80 -9.48
CA TYR A 63 10.98 -0.22 -10.32
C TYR A 63 11.95 -1.26 -10.91
N GLY A 64 11.78 -2.54 -10.61
CA GLY A 64 12.44 -3.64 -11.31
C GLY A 64 13.90 -3.86 -10.94
N PHE A 65 14.32 -3.48 -9.73
CA PHE A 65 15.68 -3.73 -9.22
C PHE A 65 15.65 -4.62 -7.97
N PRO A 66 16.74 -5.37 -7.68
CA PRO A 66 16.81 -6.22 -6.51
C PRO A 66 16.66 -5.44 -5.19
N GLU A 67 15.97 -6.01 -4.21
CA GLU A 67 15.75 -5.38 -2.90
C GLU A 67 17.07 -5.10 -2.17
N GLU A 68 18.04 -6.02 -2.31
CA GLU A 68 19.37 -5.92 -1.75
C GLU A 68 20.17 -4.71 -2.25
N ASN A 69 19.82 -4.17 -3.42
CA ASN A 69 20.45 -2.96 -3.93
C ASN A 69 19.96 -1.72 -3.18
N ILE A 70 18.79 -1.76 -2.52
CA ILE A 70 18.25 -0.65 -1.73
C ILE A 70 18.97 -0.58 -0.38
N TYR A 71 20.08 0.14 -0.37
CA TYR A 71 20.93 0.25 0.82
C TYR A 71 20.41 1.29 1.82
N LYS A 72 19.86 2.41 1.33
CA LYS A 72 19.43 3.55 2.15
C LYS A 72 18.02 3.99 1.78
N VAL A 73 17.20 4.20 2.80
CA VAL A 73 15.85 4.76 2.64
C VAL A 73 15.71 5.91 3.62
N TYR A 74 15.40 7.08 3.08
CA TYR A 74 15.23 8.30 3.86
C TYR A 74 13.83 8.86 3.67
N LYS A 75 13.37 9.59 4.68
CA LYS A 75 12.21 10.48 4.60
C LYS A 75 12.68 11.92 4.70
N LYS A 76 12.30 12.76 3.75
CA LYS A 76 12.50 14.20 3.83
C LYS A 76 11.18 14.85 4.25
N CYS A 77 11.18 15.40 5.47
CA CYS A 77 9.99 16.05 6.02
C CYS A 77 9.77 17.42 5.35
N LYS A 78 8.55 17.98 5.44
CA LYS A 78 8.24 19.34 4.91
C LYS A 78 9.20 20.43 5.39
N ARG A 79 9.72 20.29 6.61
CA ARG A 79 10.73 21.20 7.22
C ARG A 79 12.15 21.03 6.67
N GLY A 80 12.36 20.16 5.68
CA GLY A 80 13.67 19.86 5.10
C GLY A 80 14.51 18.86 5.89
N ILE A 81 14.03 18.38 7.04
CA ILE A 81 14.73 17.40 7.89
C ILE A 81 14.75 16.04 7.18
N LEU A 82 15.95 15.49 7.00
CA LEU A 82 16.16 14.15 6.46
C LEU A 82 16.25 13.15 7.60
N VAL A 83 15.42 12.10 7.55
CA VAL A 83 15.29 11.08 8.59
C VAL A 83 15.65 9.73 8.00
N ASN A 84 16.50 8.96 8.69
CA ASN A 84 16.77 7.58 8.35
C ASN A 84 15.54 6.73 8.70
N MET A 85 15.02 5.98 7.74
CA MET A 85 13.79 5.23 7.92
C MET A 85 14.04 3.96 8.73
N ASP A 86 13.16 3.70 9.68
CA ASP A 86 13.07 2.46 10.43
C ASP A 86 11.63 1.92 10.40
N ASN A 87 11.42 0.77 11.05
CA ASN A 87 10.10 0.15 11.12
C ASN A 87 9.08 1.03 11.86
N ASN A 88 9.50 1.74 12.91
CA ASN A 88 8.60 2.55 13.73
C ASN A 88 8.01 3.70 12.90
N ILE A 89 8.82 4.36 12.08
CA ILE A 89 8.34 5.46 11.22
C ILE A 89 7.32 4.95 10.20
N ILE A 90 7.56 3.78 9.61
CA ILE A 90 6.68 3.23 8.56
C ILE A 90 5.35 2.78 9.14
N GLN A 91 5.33 2.22 10.35
CA GLN A 91 4.10 1.85 11.05
C GLN A 91 3.18 3.05 11.31
N HIS A 92 3.72 4.26 11.37
CA HIS A 92 2.94 5.49 11.56
C HIS A 92 2.43 6.09 10.25
N TYR A 93 2.77 5.52 9.08
CA TYR A 93 2.20 6.00 7.84
C TYR A 93 0.71 5.72 7.76
N SER A 94 -0.04 6.78 7.50
CA SER A 94 -1.46 6.68 7.18
C SER A 94 -1.64 6.13 5.78
N ASN A 95 -2.79 5.50 5.55
CA ASN A 95 -3.16 5.05 4.24
C ASN A 95 -3.29 6.24 3.27
N HIS A 96 -2.86 6.06 2.03
CA HIS A 96 -2.94 7.03 0.92
C HIS A 96 -2.04 8.26 1.04
N VAL A 97 -1.03 8.25 1.93
CA VAL A 97 -0.05 9.34 2.00
C VAL A 97 0.77 9.38 0.71
N ALA A 98 0.95 10.60 0.18
CA ALA A 98 1.65 10.87 -1.05
C ALA A 98 3.06 11.43 -0.82
N PHE A 99 4.02 10.97 -1.63
CA PHE A 99 5.41 11.39 -1.59
C PHE A 99 5.96 11.68 -2.98
N LEU A 100 6.93 12.59 -3.07
CA LEU A 100 7.86 12.57 -4.20
C LEU A 100 8.97 11.57 -3.92
N LEU A 101 9.20 10.68 -4.87
CA LEU A 101 10.27 9.71 -4.83
C LEU A 101 11.50 10.26 -5.54
N ASP A 102 12.62 10.26 -4.84
CA ASP A 102 13.93 10.55 -5.39
C ASP A 102 14.82 9.33 -5.23
N MET A 103 15.56 8.98 -6.30
CA MET A 103 16.38 7.78 -6.37
C MET A 103 17.76 8.16 -6.87
N GLY A 104 18.76 7.91 -6.02
CA GLY A 104 20.16 8.03 -6.37
C GLY A 104 20.80 6.65 -6.48
N GLU A 105 21.71 6.47 -7.43
CA GLU A 105 22.50 5.26 -7.57
C GLU A 105 23.99 5.57 -7.46
N LEU A 106 24.72 4.78 -6.68
CA LEU A 106 26.18 4.85 -6.58
C LEU A 106 26.73 3.43 -6.39
N ASP A 107 27.62 3.00 -7.29
CA ASP A 107 28.24 1.66 -7.29
C ASP A 107 27.22 0.51 -7.20
N GLY A 108 26.14 0.61 -7.97
CA GLY A 108 25.04 -0.38 -7.97
C GLY A 108 24.18 -0.38 -6.71
N LYS A 109 24.43 0.52 -5.76
CA LYS A 109 23.60 0.71 -4.57
C LYS A 109 22.63 1.85 -4.79
N ILE A 110 21.39 1.59 -4.45
CA ILE A 110 20.26 2.50 -4.59
C ILE A 110 19.98 3.16 -3.25
N GLN A 111 19.86 4.48 -3.29
CA GLN A 111 19.37 5.32 -2.22
C GLN A 111 17.99 5.84 -2.61
N ILE A 112 17.04 5.70 -1.70
CA ILE A 112 15.68 6.19 -1.84
C ILE A 112 15.45 7.36 -0.89
N ILE A 113 14.79 8.42 -1.35
CA ILE A 113 14.25 9.49 -0.52
C ILE A 113 12.77 9.68 -0.82
N LEU A 114 11.92 9.51 0.20
CA LEU A 114 10.50 9.87 0.17
C LEU A 114 10.34 11.30 0.70
N LYS A 115 10.07 12.27 -0.18
CA LYS A 115 9.86 13.67 0.18
C LYS A 115 8.36 13.91 0.44
N GLU A 116 8.04 14.39 1.64
CA GLU A 116 6.66 14.78 1.96
C GLU A 116 6.19 15.95 1.10
N LEU A 117 4.97 15.83 0.58
CA LEU A 117 4.20 16.87 -0.09
C LEU A 117 3.35 17.65 0.91
#